data_AF-A0A163LVY8-F1
#
_entry.id   AF-A0A163LVY8-F1
#
_cell.length_a   1.000
_cell.length_b   1.000
_cell.length_c   1.000
_cell.angle_alpha   90.00
_cell.angle_beta   90.00
_cell.angle_gamma   90.00
#
_symmetry.space_group_name_H-M   'P 1'
#
loop_
_entity.id
_entity.type
_entity.pdbx_description
1 polymer ?
#
loop_
_entity_poly.entity_id
_entity_poly.type
_entity_poly.pdbx_seq_one_letter_code
_entity_poly.pdbx_strand_id
1 'polypeptide(L)' 'MTLVTMKQTDFDTLSDERLGWACVERTLAGIRGKDAAVKAQAITSLNQSQQALCMFRVFYDHAKDSASMYYSWIAYH' A
#
# COMPACT_ATOMS: atom_id res chain seq x y z
N MET A 1 -2.95 13.18 -9.44
CA MET A 1 -2.85 12.87 -8.00
C MET A 1 -4.24 12.99 -7.39
N THR A 2 -4.75 11.93 -6.75
CA THR A 2 -6.09 11.93 -6.14
C THR A 2 -5.93 11.78 -4.63
N LEU A 3 -6.51 12.71 -3.87
CA LEU A 3 -6.59 12.59 -2.42
C LEU A 3 -7.72 11.64 -2.05
N VAL A 4 -7.53 10.88 -0.98
CA VAL A 4 -8.59 10.07 -0.40
C VAL A 4 -9.47 10.99 0.44
N THR A 5 -10.75 11.01 0.13
CA THR A 5 -11.78 11.73 0.89
C THR A 5 -12.56 10.73 1.73
N MET A 6 -12.77 11.06 3.00
CA MET A 6 -13.58 10.27 3.94
C MET A 6 -14.33 11.19 4.90
N LYS A 7 -15.38 10.69 5.56
CA LYS A 7 -16.08 11.46 6.58
C LYS A 7 -15.21 11.56 7.83
N GLN A 8 -15.32 12.67 8.56
CA GLN A 8 -14.62 12.85 9.84
C GLN A 8 -14.91 11.71 10.82
N THR A 9 -16.17 11.28 10.91
CA THR A 9 -16.57 10.15 11.74
C THR A 9 -15.84 8.85 11.39
N ASP A 10 -15.58 8.62 10.12
CA ASP A 10 -14.85 7.43 9.67
C ASP A 10 -13.37 7.59 10.03
N PHE A 11 -12.80 8.77 9.82
CA PHE A 11 -11.41 9.06 10.21
C PHE A 11 -11.16 8.84 11.71
N ASP A 12 -12.08 9.33 12.56
CA ASP A 12 -11.94 9.28 14.02
C ASP A 12 -12.16 7.87 14.60
N THR A 13 -12.80 6.96 13.86
CA THR A 13 -13.18 5.63 14.35
C THR A 13 -12.33 4.50 13.76
N LEU A 14 -11.69 4.72 12.62
CA LEU A 14 -10.81 3.72 12.02
C LEU A 14 -9.50 3.60 12.80
N SER A 15 -8.99 2.38 12.91
CA SER A 15 -7.64 2.14 13.42
C SER A 15 -6.59 2.68 12.46
N ASP A 16 -5.38 2.93 12.97
CA ASP A 16 -4.22 3.34 12.16
C ASP A 16 -3.98 2.40 10.97
N GLU A 17 -4.14 1.09 11.18
CA GLU A 17 -4.02 0.10 10.11
C GLU A 17 -5.06 0.34 9.01
N ARG A 18 -6.31 0.61 9.37
CA ARG A 18 -7.40 0.83 8.42
C ARG A 18 -7.28 2.18 7.73
N LEU A 19 -6.82 3.22 8.42
CA LEU A 19 -6.49 4.52 7.83
C LEU A 19 -5.38 4.37 6.79
N GLY A 20 -4.30 3.66 7.13
CA GLY A 20 -3.21 3.37 6.19
C GLY A 20 -3.68 2.57 4.97
N TRP A 21 -4.56 1.59 5.17
CA TRP A 21 -5.17 0.82 4.08
C TRP A 21 -6.01 1.71 3.16
N ALA A 22 -6.86 2.59 3.71
CA ALA A 22 -7.72 3.48 2.93
C ALA A 22 -6.91 4.38 1.98
N CYS A 23 -5.67 4.74 2.35
CA CYS A 23 -4.77 5.53 1.50
C CYS A 23 -4.24 4.78 0.26
N VAL A 24 -4.17 3.44 0.29
CA VAL A 24 -3.50 2.64 -0.76
C VAL A 24 -4.41 1.63 -1.45
N GLU A 25 -5.58 1.33 -0.87
CA GLU A 25 -6.51 0.29 -1.33
C GLU A 25 -6.81 0.39 -2.82
N ARG A 26 -7.14 1.60 -3.29
CA ARG A 26 -7.46 1.84 -4.71
C ARG A 26 -6.31 1.47 -5.63
N THR A 27 -5.09 1.86 -5.27
CA THR A 27 -3.90 1.54 -6.06
C THR A 27 -3.65 0.04 -6.06
N LEU A 28 -3.62 -0.59 -4.87
CA LEU A 28 -3.32 -2.00 -4.72
C LEU A 28 -4.38 -2.89 -5.41
N ALA A 29 -5.66 -2.55 -5.30
CA ALA A 29 -6.74 -3.23 -6.01
C ALA A 29 -6.61 -3.09 -7.53
N GLY A 30 -6.20 -1.91 -8.02
CA GLY A 30 -6.02 -1.65 -9.45
C GLY A 30 -4.87 -2.42 -10.11
N ILE A 31 -3.84 -2.80 -9.33
CA ILE A 31 -2.64 -3.49 -9.85
C ILE A 31 -2.61 -5.00 -9.54
N ARG A 32 -3.56 -5.50 -8.75
CA ARG A 32 -3.62 -6.91 -8.35
C ARG A 32 -3.79 -7.80 -9.58
N GLY A 33 -2.92 -8.82 -9.70
CA GLY A 33 -2.94 -9.77 -10.81
C GLY A 33 -2.59 -9.18 -12.18
N LYS A 34 -2.16 -7.91 -12.25
CA LYS A 34 -1.69 -7.28 -13.49
C LYS A 34 -0.22 -7.57 -13.74
N ASP A 35 0.21 -7.38 -14.98
CA ASP A 35 1.61 -7.50 -15.36
C ASP A 35 2.48 -6.39 -14.73
N ALA A 36 3.81 -6.56 -14.86
CA ALA A 36 4.79 -5.65 -14.28
C ALA A 36 4.73 -4.24 -14.87
N ALA A 37 4.41 -4.09 -16.16
CA ALA A 37 4.36 -2.78 -16.82
C ALA A 37 3.18 -1.96 -16.29
N VAL A 38 2.00 -2.57 -16.15
CA VAL A 38 0.82 -1.94 -15.57
C VAL A 38 1.06 -1.56 -14.10
N LYS A 39 1.70 -2.44 -13.33
CA LYS A 39 2.11 -2.14 -11.93
C LYS A 39 3.04 -0.93 -11.88
N ALA A 40 4.09 -0.92 -12.71
CA ALA A 40 5.07 0.17 -12.75
C ALA A 40 4.42 1.51 -13.12
N GLN A 41 3.55 1.51 -14.14
CA GLN A 41 2.83 2.72 -14.55
C GLN A 41 1.93 3.27 -13.42
N ALA A 42 1.18 2.41 -12.75
CA ALA A 42 0.30 2.82 -11.66
C ALA A 42 1.10 3.41 -10.49
N ILE A 43 2.19 2.76 -10.07
CA ILE A 43 3.03 3.23 -8.95
C ILE A 43 3.74 4.55 -9.30
N THR A 44 4.31 4.66 -10.50
CA THR A 44 5.01 5.89 -10.94
C THR A 44 4.09 7.09 -11.11
N SER A 45 2.77 6.88 -11.25
CA SER A 45 1.79 7.97 -11.28
C SER A 45 1.49 8.60 -9.90
N LEU A 46 1.94 7.96 -8.82
CA LEU A 46 1.77 8.44 -7.45
C LEU A 46 2.87 9.44 -7.07
N ASN A 47 2.60 10.29 -6.08
CA ASN A 47 3.67 11.10 -5.48
C ASN A 47 4.60 10.23 -4.60
N GLN A 48 5.76 10.77 -4.23
CA GLN A 48 6.77 10.02 -3.47
C GLN A 48 6.25 9.41 -2.16
N SER A 49 5.47 10.17 -1.38
CA SER A 49 4.90 9.69 -0.11
C SER A 49 3.90 8.56 -0.32
N GLN A 50 3.07 8.65 -1.36
CA GLN A 50 2.12 7.61 -1.74
C GLN A 50 2.81 6.36 -2.28
N GLN A 51 3.89 6.51 -3.06
CA GLN A 51 4.72 5.38 -3.49
C GLN A 51 5.30 4.64 -2.29
N ALA A 52 5.90 5.38 -1.34
CA ALA A 52 6.47 4.81 -0.13
C ALA A 52 5.43 4.04 0.69
N LEU A 53 4.24 4.63 0.92
CA LEU A 53 3.18 3.97 1.67
C LEU A 53 2.63 2.73 0.93
N CYS A 54 2.47 2.81 -0.39
CA CYS A 54 2.02 1.69 -1.21
C CYS A 54 3.01 0.52 -1.15
N MET A 55 4.31 0.79 -1.28
CA MET A 55 5.35 -0.24 -1.19
C MET A 55 5.49 -0.79 0.23
N PHE A 56 5.36 0.06 1.26
CA PHE A 56 5.31 -0.39 2.65
C PHE A 56 4.16 -1.38 2.87
N ARG A 57 2.95 -1.11 2.36
CA ARG A 57 1.83 -2.06 2.50
C ARG A 57 2.03 -3.36 1.74
N VAL A 58 2.59 -3.32 0.53
CA VAL A 58 2.97 -4.55 -0.20
C VAL A 58 3.91 -5.40 0.65
N PHE A 59 4.97 -4.79 1.18
CA PHE A 59 5.91 -5.46 2.08
C PHE A 59 5.21 -6.01 3.33
N TYR A 60 4.53 -5.14 4.08
CA TYR A 60 3.93 -5.49 5.36
C TYR A 60 2.88 -6.60 5.22
N ASP A 61 1.99 -6.53 4.23
CA ASP A 61 0.96 -7.54 4.04
C ASP A 61 1.52 -8.89 3.55
N HIS A 62 2.71 -8.93 2.95
CA HIS A 62 3.42 -10.17 2.63
C HIS A 62 4.27 -10.73 3.79
N ALA A 63 4.71 -9.87 4.70
CA ALA A 63 5.73 -10.20 5.70
C ALA A 63 5.19 -10.35 7.14
N LYS A 64 4.11 -9.65 7.51
CA LYS A 64 3.69 -9.47 8.91
C LYS A 64 3.44 -10.77 9.67
N ASP A 65 2.96 -11.80 8.99
CA ASP A 65 2.58 -13.07 9.60
C ASP A 65 3.73 -14.11 9.60
N SER A 66 4.94 -13.73 9.17
CA SER A 66 6.09 -14.64 9.13
C SER A 66 7.42 -13.92 9.29
N ALA A 67 8.15 -14.24 10.37
CA ALA A 67 9.49 -13.74 10.59
C ALA A 67 10.46 -14.09 9.45
N SER A 68 10.32 -15.27 8.83
CA SER A 68 11.16 -15.66 7.69
C SER A 68 10.82 -14.84 6.45
N MET A 69 9.54 -14.55 6.19
CA MET A 69 9.13 -13.66 5.11
C MET A 69 9.64 -12.24 5.35
N TYR A 70 9.48 -11.71 6.56
CA TYR A 70 10.02 -10.40 6.95
C TYR A 70 11.53 -10.30 6.70
N TYR A 71 12.30 -11.27 7.15
CA TYR A 71 13.74 -11.31 6.90
C TYR A 71 14.08 -11.39 5.42
N SER A 72 13.39 -12.24 4.65
CA SER A 72 13.63 -12.40 3.21
C SER A 72 13.38 -11.11 2.42
N TRP A 73 12.33 -10.35 2.77
CA TRP A 73 12.02 -9.10 2.10
C TRP A 73 13.06 -8.01 2.38
N ILE A 74 13.56 -7.90 3.62
CA ILE A 74 14.55 -6.87 3.98
C ILE A 74 15.94 -7.21 3.45
N ALA A 75 16.29 -8.49 3.39
CA ALA A 75 17.63 -8.91 2.97
C ALA A 75 17.84 -8.86 1.44
N TYR A 76 16.76 -8.95 0.65
CA TYR A 76 16.84 -9.17 -0.81
C TYR A 76 16.06 -8.16 -1.67
N HIS A 77 15.32 -7.22 -1.08
CA HIS A 77 14.60 -6.14 -1.78
C HIS A 77 14.96 -4.77 -1.21
#